data_AF-A0A7S1GC20-F1
#
_entry.id   AF-A0A7S1GC20-F1
#
_cell.length_a   1.000
_cell.length_b   1.000
_cell.length_c   1.000
_cell.angle_alpha   90.00
_cell.angle_beta   90.00
_cell.angle_gamma   90.00
#
_symmetry.space_group_name_H-M   'P 1'
#
loop_
_entity.id
_entity.type
_entity.pdbx_description
1 polymer ?
#
loop_
_entity_poly.entity_id
_entity_poly.type
_entity_poly.pdbx_seq_one_letter_code
_entity_poly.pdbx_strand_id
1 'polypeptide(L)'
;VFNAAGRDEEEAGLDWGGLYRECMNTMIEDVFDTDALDLMVPVPNAITHVGENGDMFVPNPKHQSPLAVAMFEFLGKLMGVAMRTKSFVPMSLPSIIWKPLVGQRPTMADLAAIDQAFVQFLGQLRESAASDEPVADLVWTVPRSDGVQVPLVPGGARRRLAKEDVSKYCDMAARYRLHEFDAPVGAILRGLGAMIPPQALRLLTWAELNELTCGSPEVDVSLLRSHTHYATAGYDESDRHIRMFWNVMESFTNEE
;
A
#
# COMPACT_ATOMS: atom_id res chain seq x y z
N VAL A 1 35.02 -9.25 14.50
CA VAL A 1 35.51 -9.39 15.88
C VAL A 1 35.14 -8.11 16.61
N PHE A 2 34.13 -8.17 17.49
CA PHE A 2 33.65 -7.01 18.25
C PHE A 2 34.72 -6.54 19.25
N ASN A 3 34.90 -5.22 19.39
CA ASN A 3 35.69 -4.63 20.47
C ASN A 3 34.76 -3.96 21.51
N ALA A 4 35.18 -4.02 22.77
CA ALA A 4 34.40 -3.79 23.99
C ALA A 4 34.09 -2.31 24.31
N ALA A 5 33.80 -1.48 23.30
CA ALA A 5 33.45 -0.07 23.52
C ALA A 5 32.25 0.47 22.73
N GLY A 6 31.61 -0.33 21.86
CA GLY A 6 30.28 -0.03 21.31
C GLY A 6 30.09 1.37 20.70
N ARG A 7 31.12 1.92 20.03
CA ARG A 7 31.00 3.15 19.25
C ARG A 7 31.34 2.85 17.80
N ASP A 8 30.36 3.07 16.92
CA ASP A 8 30.58 3.30 15.50
C ASP A 8 31.16 4.71 15.36
N GLU A 9 32.48 4.83 15.34
CA GLU A 9 33.18 6.05 14.96
C GLU A 9 34.03 5.74 13.71
N GLU A 10 33.43 5.80 12.51
CA GLU A 10 34.14 6.22 11.29
C GLU A 10 33.24 6.52 10.06
N GLU A 11 32.04 7.10 10.26
CA GLU A 11 31.51 8.05 9.28
C GLU A 11 31.20 9.36 10.01
N ALA A 12 32.14 10.31 9.92
CA ALA A 12 31.88 11.68 10.32
C ALA A 12 30.88 12.29 9.31
N GLY A 13 29.59 12.02 9.51
CA GLY A 13 28.48 12.51 8.71
C GLY A 13 28.41 14.03 8.73
N LEU A 14 29.00 14.66 7.70
CA LEU A 14 28.75 16.07 7.37
C LEU A 14 27.38 16.26 6.69
N ASP A 15 26.72 15.16 6.29
CA ASP A 15 25.38 15.15 5.71
C ASP A 15 24.34 14.58 6.69
N TRP A 16 23.90 15.43 7.62
CA TRP A 16 22.78 15.12 8.52
C TRP A 16 21.46 14.85 7.78
N GLY A 17 21.33 15.32 6.54
CA GLY A 17 20.13 15.11 5.72
C GLY A 17 20.09 13.70 5.11
N GLY A 18 21.24 13.16 4.72
CA GLY A 18 21.39 11.79 4.22
C GLY A 18 21.02 10.75 5.28
N LEU A 19 21.66 10.80 6.45
CA LEU A 19 21.40 9.89 7.59
C LEU A 19 19.93 9.91 8.02
N TYR A 20 19.30 11.09 8.02
CA TYR A 20 17.89 11.23 8.36
C TYR A 20 16.96 10.53 7.36
N ARG A 21 17.23 10.71 6.06
CA ARG A 21 16.46 10.06 4.99
C ARG A 21 16.62 8.54 5.01
N GLU A 22 17.86 8.07 5.16
CA GLU A 22 18.16 6.65 5.27
C GLU A 22 17.42 6.02 6.44
N CYS A 23 17.48 6.63 7.62
CA CYS A 23 16.78 6.14 8.80
C CYS A 23 15.25 6.06 8.59
N MET A 24 14.64 7.06 7.95
CA MET A 24 13.21 7.02 7.63
C MET A 24 12.88 5.92 6.61
N ASN A 25 13.72 5.73 5.60
CA ASN A 25 13.52 4.68 4.60
C ASN A 25 13.61 3.29 5.23
N THR A 26 14.61 3.04 6.09
CA THR A 26 14.72 1.77 6.82
C THR A 26 13.50 1.50 7.69
N MET A 27 12.97 2.50 8.41
CA MET A 27 11.73 2.33 9.19
C MET A 27 10.54 1.94 8.32
N ILE A 28 10.48 2.42 7.08
CA ILE A 28 9.40 2.12 6.15
C ILE A 28 9.60 0.74 5.53
N GLU A 29 10.82 0.38 5.16
CA GLU A 29 11.19 -0.97 4.74
C GLU A 29 10.75 -2.01 5.79
N ASP A 30 11.06 -1.78 7.07
CA ASP A 30 10.64 -2.66 8.17
C ASP A 30 9.10 -2.81 8.29
N VAL A 31 8.32 -1.78 7.90
CA VAL A 31 6.84 -1.84 7.91
C VAL A 31 6.31 -2.73 6.80
N PHE A 32 6.93 -2.72 5.62
CA PHE A 32 6.53 -3.53 4.47
C PHE A 32 7.22 -4.91 4.44
N ASP A 33 8.26 -5.12 5.24
CA ASP A 33 8.89 -6.42 5.45
C ASP A 33 8.03 -7.30 6.38
N THR A 34 7.49 -8.38 5.80
CA THR A 34 6.64 -9.35 6.49
C THR A 34 7.40 -10.16 7.55
N ASP A 35 8.73 -10.29 7.43
CA ASP A 35 9.57 -11.01 8.38
C ASP A 35 10.04 -10.10 9.53
N ALA A 36 10.10 -8.78 9.32
CA ALA A 36 10.50 -7.81 10.33
C ALA A 36 9.38 -7.47 11.32
N LEU A 37 8.27 -6.90 10.84
CA LEU A 37 7.16 -6.44 11.68
C LEU A 37 5.84 -7.19 11.45
N ASP A 38 5.68 -7.90 10.32
CA ASP A 38 4.44 -8.60 9.92
C ASP A 38 3.19 -7.68 9.91
N LEU A 39 3.36 -6.35 9.90
CA LEU A 39 2.26 -5.38 9.98
C LEU A 39 1.43 -5.32 8.70
N MET A 40 2.01 -5.75 7.59
CA MET A 40 1.44 -5.69 6.25
C MET A 40 1.35 -7.09 5.65
N VAL A 41 0.44 -7.28 4.71
CA VAL A 41 0.39 -8.46 3.84
C VAL A 41 0.28 -8.02 2.38
N PRO A 42 0.84 -8.78 1.43
CA PRO A 42 0.61 -8.53 0.01
C PRO A 42 -0.88 -8.52 -0.29
N VAL A 43 -1.31 -7.70 -1.25
CA VAL A 43 -2.71 -7.73 -1.70
C VAL A 43 -3.05 -9.09 -2.33
N PRO A 44 -4.32 -9.55 -2.27
CA PRO A 44 -4.73 -10.79 -2.93
C PRO A 44 -4.38 -10.88 -4.43
N ASN A 45 -4.34 -9.77 -5.16
CA ASN A 45 -3.88 -9.72 -6.55
C ASN A 45 -2.42 -10.19 -6.72
N ALA A 46 -1.56 -9.96 -5.72
CA ALA A 46 -0.17 -10.45 -5.70
C ALA A 46 -0.09 -11.98 -5.66
N ILE A 47 -1.04 -12.62 -4.98
CA ILE A 47 -1.11 -14.08 -4.78
C ILE A 47 -1.80 -14.76 -5.96
N THR A 48 -2.88 -14.15 -6.45
CA THR A 48 -3.69 -14.71 -7.55
C THR A 48 -3.10 -14.40 -8.93
N HIS A 49 -2.21 -13.40 -9.02
CA HIS A 49 -1.68 -12.85 -10.28
C HIS A 49 -2.79 -12.38 -11.23
N VAL A 50 -3.90 -11.87 -10.66
CA VAL A 50 -5.04 -11.33 -11.41
C VAL A 50 -5.31 -9.91 -10.92
N GLY A 51 -5.35 -8.96 -11.84
CA GLY A 51 -5.64 -7.56 -11.55
C GLY A 51 -4.41 -6.69 -11.34
N GLU A 52 -4.62 -5.51 -10.77
CA GLU A 52 -3.61 -4.46 -10.60
C GLU A 52 -2.93 -4.55 -9.22
N ASN A 53 -1.88 -3.74 -9.01
CA ASN A 53 -1.22 -3.51 -7.72
C ASN A 53 -0.62 -4.78 -7.08
N GLY A 54 -0.13 -5.74 -7.88
CA GLY A 54 0.45 -6.99 -7.38
C GLY A 54 1.72 -6.84 -6.54
N ASP A 55 2.30 -5.64 -6.52
CA ASP A 55 3.46 -5.20 -5.74
C ASP A 55 3.07 -4.41 -4.47
N MET A 56 1.77 -4.17 -4.25
CA MET A 56 1.27 -3.36 -3.14
C MET A 56 0.87 -4.22 -1.93
N PHE A 57 0.78 -3.56 -0.78
CA PHE A 57 0.48 -4.19 0.50
C PHE A 57 -0.70 -3.52 1.20
N VAL A 58 -1.40 -4.29 2.03
CA VAL A 58 -2.48 -3.81 2.89
C VAL A 58 -2.20 -4.20 4.35
N PRO A 59 -2.74 -3.44 5.34
CA PRO A 59 -2.59 -3.78 6.74
C PRO A 59 -3.01 -5.22 7.03
N ASN A 60 -2.15 -5.96 7.73
CA ASN A 60 -2.41 -7.34 8.12
C ASN A 60 -3.57 -7.38 9.13
N PRO A 61 -4.74 -7.98 8.77
CA PRO A 61 -5.91 -7.93 9.62
C PRO A 61 -5.80 -8.78 10.90
N LYS A 62 -4.70 -9.54 11.07
CA LYS A 62 -4.37 -10.24 12.33
C LYS A 62 -3.96 -9.27 13.43
N HIS A 63 -3.41 -8.11 13.07
CA HIS A 63 -2.80 -7.17 14.02
C HIS A 63 -3.79 -6.11 14.48
N GLN A 64 -4.53 -6.44 15.54
CA GLN A 64 -5.48 -5.54 16.20
C GLN A 64 -5.07 -5.19 17.64
N SER A 65 -3.86 -5.58 18.04
CA SER A 65 -3.35 -5.33 19.38
C SER A 65 -3.13 -3.83 19.62
N PRO A 66 -3.13 -3.35 20.87
CA PRO A 66 -2.79 -1.95 21.17
C PRO A 66 -1.42 -1.53 20.64
N LEU A 67 -0.45 -2.46 20.59
CA LEU A 67 0.87 -2.22 20.02
C LEU A 67 0.79 -2.01 18.50
N ALA A 68 0.08 -2.88 17.78
CA ALA A 68 -0.12 -2.72 16.34
C ALA A 68 -0.83 -1.39 16.01
N VAL A 69 -1.85 -1.03 16.79
CA VAL A 69 -2.53 0.26 16.65
C VAL A 69 -1.56 1.44 16.85
N ALA A 70 -0.65 1.35 17.84
CA ALA A 70 0.36 2.37 18.06
C ALA A 70 1.39 2.43 16.91
N MET A 71 1.76 1.29 16.33
CA MET A 71 2.64 1.22 15.15
C MET A 71 1.99 1.85 13.91
N PHE A 72 0.71 1.57 13.63
CA PHE A 72 -0.01 2.25 12.55
C PHE A 72 -0.17 3.75 12.80
N GLU A 73 -0.39 4.18 14.04
CA GLU A 73 -0.37 5.61 14.38
C GLU A 73 1.02 6.22 14.17
N PHE A 74 2.09 5.49 14.46
CA PHE A 74 3.45 5.95 14.19
C PHE A 74 3.73 6.07 12.69
N LEU A 75 3.27 5.11 11.87
CA LEU A 75 3.34 5.22 10.40
C LEU A 75 2.68 6.52 9.92
N GLY A 76 1.49 6.85 10.43
CA GLY A 76 0.84 8.13 10.13
C GLY A 76 1.66 9.36 10.51
N LYS A 77 2.40 9.32 11.63
CA LYS A 77 3.33 10.39 12.02
C LYS A 77 4.50 10.49 11.03
N LEU A 78 5.08 9.36 10.60
CA LEU A 78 6.13 9.33 9.58
C LEU A 78 5.66 9.97 8.27
N MET A 79 4.45 9.64 7.81
CA MET A 79 3.84 10.28 6.64
C MET A 79 3.75 11.81 6.81
N GLY A 80 3.28 12.26 7.98
CA GLY A 80 3.15 13.69 8.27
C GLY A 80 4.50 14.40 8.39
N VAL A 81 5.52 13.72 8.89
CA VAL A 81 6.90 14.22 8.92
C VAL A 81 7.43 14.38 7.50
N ALA A 82 7.34 13.35 6.66
CA ALA A 82 7.76 13.34 5.26
C ALA A 82 7.16 14.53 4.49
N MET A 83 5.84 14.72 4.59
CA MET A 83 5.13 15.84 3.96
C MET A 83 5.63 17.23 4.41
N ARG A 84 5.99 17.37 5.70
CA ARG A 84 6.45 18.65 6.27
C ARG A 84 7.90 18.96 5.96
N THR A 85 8.76 17.94 5.95
CA THR A 85 10.19 18.09 5.66
C THR A 85 10.49 18.08 4.17
N LYS A 86 9.49 17.82 3.32
CA LYS A 86 9.68 17.58 1.88
C LYS A 86 10.69 16.45 1.66
N SER A 87 10.63 15.46 2.55
CA SER A 87 11.31 14.18 2.41
C SER A 87 10.28 13.19 1.89
N PHE A 88 10.68 12.33 0.98
CA PHE A 88 9.79 11.30 0.45
C PHE A 88 10.11 9.98 1.13
N VAL A 89 9.06 9.23 1.46
CA VAL A 89 9.15 7.86 1.97
C VAL A 89 8.35 6.94 1.04
N PRO A 90 9.01 6.03 0.31
CA PRO A 90 8.32 5.17 -0.65
C PRO A 90 7.40 4.20 0.10
N MET A 91 6.10 4.22 -0.19
CA MET A 91 5.14 3.30 0.41
C MET A 91 4.29 2.62 -0.66
N SER A 92 4.30 1.29 -0.66
CA SER A 92 3.52 0.48 -1.60
C SER A 92 2.10 0.23 -1.06
N LEU A 93 1.28 1.29 -1.03
CA LEU A 93 -0.09 1.26 -0.52
C LEU A 93 -1.13 1.49 -1.64
N PRO A 94 -2.21 0.70 -1.70
CA PRO A 94 -3.27 0.87 -2.70
C PRO A 94 -4.26 1.98 -2.32
N SER A 95 -5.05 2.43 -3.31
CA SER A 95 -6.03 3.51 -3.16
C SER A 95 -7.06 3.28 -2.04
N ILE A 96 -7.41 2.04 -1.73
CA ILE A 96 -8.31 1.65 -0.64
C ILE A 96 -7.77 2.08 0.75
N ILE A 97 -6.45 2.24 0.91
CA ILE A 97 -5.80 2.73 2.12
C ILE A 97 -5.66 4.25 2.11
N TRP A 98 -5.33 4.86 0.96
CA TRP A 98 -5.14 6.31 0.84
C TRP A 98 -6.44 7.11 0.92
N LYS A 99 -7.51 6.64 0.28
CA LYS A 99 -8.78 7.37 0.17
C LYS A 99 -9.37 7.78 1.53
N PRO A 100 -9.48 6.88 2.53
CA PRO A 100 -10.05 7.27 3.81
C PRO A 100 -9.19 8.30 4.58
N LEU A 101 -7.88 8.39 4.33
CA LEU A 101 -7.00 9.37 4.99
C LEU A 101 -7.36 10.82 4.62
N VAL A 102 -7.90 11.03 3.42
CA VAL A 102 -8.43 12.33 2.95
C VAL A 102 -9.96 12.44 3.08
N GLY A 103 -10.61 11.43 3.69
CA GLY A 103 -12.05 11.39 3.87
C GLY A 103 -12.84 10.93 2.63
N GLN A 104 -12.16 10.41 1.60
CA GLN A 104 -12.81 9.76 0.46
C GLN A 104 -13.22 8.34 0.82
N ARG A 105 -14.32 7.86 0.22
CA ARG A 105 -14.82 6.50 0.47
C ARG A 105 -14.24 5.53 -0.56
N PRO A 106 -13.70 4.38 -0.13
CA PRO A 106 -13.37 3.29 -1.05
C PRO A 106 -14.61 2.80 -1.81
N THR A 107 -14.37 2.32 -3.02
CA THR A 107 -15.38 1.84 -3.97
C THR A 107 -15.08 0.41 -4.40
N MET A 108 -16.01 -0.22 -5.12
CA MET A 108 -15.77 -1.55 -5.69
C MET A 108 -14.58 -1.61 -6.65
N ALA A 109 -14.24 -0.49 -7.32
CA ALA A 109 -13.04 -0.41 -8.15
C ALA A 109 -11.76 -0.50 -7.30
N ASP A 110 -11.74 0.15 -6.13
CA ASP A 110 -10.61 0.06 -5.20
C ASP A 110 -10.46 -1.34 -4.60
N LEU A 111 -11.58 -2.04 -4.39
CA LEU A 111 -11.55 -3.44 -3.99
C LEU A 111 -11.05 -4.35 -5.12
N ALA A 112 -11.48 -4.14 -6.36
CA ALA A 112 -10.98 -4.90 -7.51
C ALA A 112 -9.47 -4.66 -7.74
N ALA A 113 -9.00 -3.44 -7.47
CA ALA A 113 -7.59 -3.07 -7.56
C ALA A 113 -6.69 -3.80 -6.55
N ILE A 114 -7.25 -4.46 -5.52
CA ILE A 114 -6.50 -5.32 -4.60
C ILE A 114 -6.92 -6.79 -4.63
N ASP A 115 -8.13 -7.09 -5.10
CA ASP A 115 -8.74 -8.44 -5.10
C ASP A 115 -9.76 -8.60 -6.23
N GLN A 116 -9.26 -8.62 -7.47
CA GLN A 116 -10.09 -8.70 -8.67
C GLN A 116 -10.84 -10.04 -8.75
N ALA A 117 -10.20 -11.13 -8.35
CA ALA A 117 -10.82 -12.46 -8.34
C ALA A 117 -12.05 -12.49 -7.43
N PHE A 118 -11.99 -11.88 -6.24
CA PHE A 118 -13.15 -11.77 -5.35
C PHE A 118 -14.29 -10.94 -5.96
N VAL A 119 -13.99 -9.80 -6.59
CA VAL A 119 -15.03 -8.98 -7.22
C VAL A 119 -15.72 -9.72 -8.37
N GLN A 120 -14.95 -10.45 -9.18
CA GLN A 120 -15.50 -11.32 -10.24
C GLN A 120 -16.37 -12.44 -9.66
N PHE A 121 -15.90 -13.08 -8.58
CA PHE A 121 -16.67 -14.11 -7.87
C PHE A 121 -18.03 -13.59 -7.38
N LEU A 122 -18.08 -12.39 -6.78
CA LEU A 122 -19.36 -11.78 -6.36
C LEU A 122 -20.29 -11.50 -7.56
N GLY A 123 -19.74 -11.14 -8.71
CA GLY A 123 -20.49 -10.94 -9.95
C GLY A 123 -21.12 -12.25 -10.45
N GLN A 124 -20.32 -13.29 -10.60
CA GLN A 124 -20.76 -14.63 -11.02
C GLN A 124 -21.80 -15.21 -10.04
N LEU A 125 -21.61 -14.99 -8.73
CA LEU A 125 -22.56 -15.45 -7.73
C LEU A 125 -23.93 -14.77 -7.86
N ARG A 126 -23.96 -13.47 -8.21
CA ARG A 126 -25.22 -12.76 -8.49
C ARG A 126 -25.88 -13.25 -9.78
N GLU A 127 -25.12 -13.52 -10.82
CA GLU A 127 -25.63 -14.05 -12.10
C GLU A 127 -26.24 -15.45 -11.93
N SER A 128 -25.53 -16.35 -11.22
CA SER A 128 -26.04 -17.70 -10.91
C SER A 128 -27.29 -17.71 -10.02
N ALA A 129 -27.44 -16.73 -9.12
CA ALA A 129 -28.68 -16.59 -8.36
C ALA A 129 -29.87 -16.17 -9.23
N ALA A 130 -29.63 -15.47 -10.34
CA ALA A 130 -30.65 -15.07 -11.32
C ALA A 130 -30.96 -16.17 -12.36
N SER A 131 -30.05 -17.12 -12.56
CA SER A 131 -30.27 -18.30 -13.42
C SER A 131 -30.93 -19.45 -12.64
N ASP A 132 -31.31 -20.53 -13.32
CA ASP A 132 -31.82 -21.75 -12.67
C ASP A 132 -30.71 -22.72 -12.23
N GLU A 133 -29.46 -22.28 -12.28
CA GLU A 133 -28.31 -23.09 -11.90
C GLU A 133 -28.24 -23.28 -10.38
N PRO A 134 -27.68 -24.41 -9.91
CA PRO A 134 -27.42 -24.62 -8.50
C PRO A 134 -26.34 -23.63 -8.02
N VAL A 135 -26.65 -22.93 -6.92
CA VAL A 135 -25.68 -22.06 -6.26
C VAL A 135 -24.56 -22.91 -5.67
N ALA A 136 -23.32 -22.44 -5.78
CA ALA A 136 -22.15 -23.07 -5.18
C ALA A 136 -22.37 -23.35 -3.68
N ASP A 137 -21.79 -24.44 -3.16
CA ASP A 137 -21.90 -24.81 -1.74
C ASP A 137 -21.11 -23.84 -0.84
N LEU A 138 -21.70 -22.67 -0.62
CA LEU A 138 -21.14 -21.58 0.15
C LEU A 138 -21.78 -21.53 1.54
N VAL A 139 -21.01 -21.01 2.48
CA VAL A 139 -21.48 -20.66 3.82
C VAL A 139 -21.39 -19.15 4.01
N TRP A 140 -21.97 -18.64 5.11
CA TRP A 140 -21.95 -17.21 5.43
C TRP A 140 -20.59 -16.75 5.99
N THR A 141 -19.51 -17.01 5.25
CA THR A 141 -18.16 -16.52 5.51
C THR A 141 -17.58 -15.80 4.31
N VAL A 142 -16.60 -14.94 4.56
CA VAL A 142 -15.83 -14.22 3.52
C VAL A 142 -14.33 -14.37 3.84
N PRO A 143 -13.46 -14.59 2.83
CA PRO A 143 -12.02 -14.57 3.04
C PRO A 143 -11.56 -13.13 3.27
N ARG A 144 -10.76 -12.90 4.31
CA ARG A 144 -10.01 -11.65 4.51
C ARG A 144 -8.81 -11.57 3.55
N SER A 145 -8.10 -10.45 3.53
CA SER A 145 -6.88 -10.28 2.73
C SER A 145 -5.77 -11.29 3.07
N ASP A 146 -5.74 -11.82 4.30
CA ASP A 146 -4.80 -12.87 4.71
C ASP A 146 -5.32 -14.30 4.44
N GLY A 147 -6.42 -14.44 3.71
CA GLY A 147 -7.05 -15.72 3.35
C GLY A 147 -7.86 -16.37 4.48
N VAL A 148 -7.86 -15.82 5.69
CA VAL A 148 -8.65 -16.37 6.81
C VAL A 148 -10.14 -16.13 6.58
N GLN A 149 -10.94 -17.19 6.70
CA GLN A 149 -12.40 -17.12 6.59
C GLN A 149 -13.02 -16.53 7.85
N VAL A 150 -13.83 -15.48 7.71
CA VAL A 150 -14.57 -14.86 8.82
C VAL A 150 -16.07 -14.91 8.61
N PRO A 151 -16.87 -15.10 9.68
CA PRO A 151 -18.32 -15.14 9.57
C PRO A 151 -18.91 -13.76 9.29
N LEU A 152 -19.80 -13.67 8.30
CA LEU A 152 -20.59 -12.46 7.99
C LEU A 152 -21.81 -12.31 8.92
N VAL A 153 -22.28 -13.41 9.50
CA VAL A 153 -23.39 -13.47 10.45
C VAL A 153 -23.03 -14.37 11.63
N PRO A 154 -23.67 -14.25 12.80
CA PRO A 154 -23.44 -15.16 13.92
C PRO A 154 -23.61 -16.63 13.51
N GLY A 155 -22.58 -17.46 13.76
CA GLY A 155 -22.57 -18.87 13.35
C GLY A 155 -22.43 -19.09 11.84
N GLY A 156 -22.03 -18.07 11.07
CA GLY A 156 -22.01 -18.11 9.60
C GLY A 156 -21.21 -19.26 8.99
N ALA A 157 -20.14 -19.70 9.66
CA ALA A 157 -19.36 -20.87 9.24
C ALA A 157 -20.14 -22.20 9.22
N ARG A 158 -21.29 -22.29 9.89
CA ARG A 158 -22.17 -23.47 9.92
C ARG A 158 -23.48 -23.26 9.17
N ARG A 159 -23.72 -22.06 8.66
CA ARG A 159 -24.95 -21.71 7.94
C ARG A 159 -24.66 -21.73 6.44
N ARG A 160 -25.30 -22.66 5.73
CA ARG A 160 -25.26 -22.68 4.26
C ARG A 160 -25.97 -21.46 3.68
N LEU A 161 -25.46 -20.97 2.56
CA LEU A 161 -26.06 -19.89 1.81
C LEU A 161 -27.25 -20.44 1.00
N ALA A 162 -28.44 -19.85 1.21
CA ALA A 162 -29.60 -20.14 0.39
C ALA A 162 -29.58 -19.26 -0.87
N LYS A 163 -30.18 -19.73 -1.97
CA LYS A 163 -30.25 -18.98 -3.24
C LYS A 163 -30.89 -17.59 -3.06
N GLU A 164 -31.96 -17.52 -2.27
CA GLU A 164 -32.68 -16.28 -1.92
C GLU A 164 -31.80 -15.25 -1.18
N ASP A 165 -30.80 -15.75 -0.44
CA ASP A 165 -29.92 -14.95 0.40
C ASP A 165 -28.67 -14.45 -0.36
N VAL A 166 -28.45 -14.88 -1.61
CA VAL A 166 -27.21 -14.59 -2.36
C VAL A 166 -26.96 -13.10 -2.51
N SER A 167 -27.97 -12.31 -2.90
CA SER A 167 -27.79 -10.86 -3.05
C SER A 167 -27.36 -10.22 -1.73
N LYS A 168 -27.95 -10.64 -0.62
CA LYS A 168 -27.60 -10.16 0.72
C LYS A 168 -26.19 -10.58 1.12
N TYR A 169 -25.79 -11.82 0.82
CA TYR A 169 -24.43 -12.30 1.04
C TYR A 169 -23.41 -11.43 0.27
N CYS A 170 -23.62 -11.19 -1.02
CA CYS A 170 -22.70 -10.39 -1.83
C CYS A 170 -22.56 -8.96 -1.29
N ASP A 171 -23.65 -8.33 -0.87
CA ASP A 171 -23.62 -6.98 -0.30
C ASP A 171 -22.89 -6.94 1.04
N MET A 172 -23.10 -7.94 1.90
CA MET A 172 -22.39 -8.06 3.17
C MET A 172 -20.91 -8.36 2.99
N ALA A 173 -20.56 -9.23 2.03
CA ALA A 173 -19.18 -9.60 1.72
C ALA A 173 -18.40 -8.42 1.13
N ALA A 174 -18.97 -7.72 0.16
CA ALA A 174 -18.38 -6.50 -0.40
C ALA A 174 -18.20 -5.41 0.67
N ARG A 175 -19.22 -5.19 1.50
CA ARG A 175 -19.15 -4.22 2.59
C ARG A 175 -18.07 -4.59 3.62
N TYR A 176 -17.97 -5.87 3.98
CA TYR A 176 -16.92 -6.32 4.89
C TYR A 176 -15.53 -6.01 4.33
N ARG A 177 -15.26 -6.39 3.08
CA ARG A 177 -13.94 -6.19 2.44
C ARG A 177 -13.59 -4.73 2.25
N LEU A 178 -14.56 -3.87 1.92
CA LEU A 178 -14.34 -2.41 1.83
C LEU A 178 -14.02 -1.75 3.17
N HIS A 179 -14.41 -2.36 4.29
CA HIS A 179 -14.22 -1.85 5.65
C HIS A 179 -13.21 -2.66 6.46
N GLU A 180 -12.49 -3.59 5.84
CA GLU A 180 -11.53 -4.47 6.51
C GLU A 180 -10.40 -3.70 7.20
N PHE A 181 -10.05 -2.54 6.63
CA PHE A 181 -8.92 -1.72 7.07
C PHE A 181 -9.33 -0.47 7.86
N ASP A 182 -10.61 -0.32 8.25
CA ASP A 182 -11.10 0.89 8.94
C ASP A 182 -10.30 1.20 10.23
N ALA A 183 -10.00 0.16 11.02
CA ALA A 183 -9.26 0.30 12.27
C ALA A 183 -7.79 0.74 12.06
N PRO A 184 -6.96 0.04 11.24
CA PRO A 184 -5.59 0.47 10.97
C PRO A 184 -5.53 1.82 10.25
N VAL A 185 -6.40 2.07 9.25
CA VAL A 185 -6.45 3.35 8.55
C VAL A 185 -6.85 4.48 9.51
N GLY A 186 -7.78 4.23 10.43
CA GLY A 186 -8.12 5.17 11.48
C GLY A 186 -6.95 5.48 12.43
N ALA A 187 -6.05 4.52 12.66
CA ALA A 187 -4.83 4.74 13.45
C ALA A 187 -3.81 5.60 12.67
N ILE A 188 -3.57 5.27 11.41
CA ILE A 188 -2.73 6.06 10.51
C ILE A 188 -3.23 7.51 10.44
N LEU A 189 -4.55 7.71 10.28
CA LEU A 189 -5.15 9.04 10.23
C LEU A 189 -4.97 9.83 11.53
N ARG A 190 -5.02 9.18 12.71
CA ARG A 190 -4.71 9.86 13.98
C ARG A 190 -3.26 10.33 14.04
N GLY A 191 -2.33 9.49 13.59
CA GLY A 191 -0.92 9.82 13.52
C GLY A 191 -0.64 10.99 12.59
N LEU A 192 -1.19 10.92 11.37
CA LEU A 192 -1.09 11.97 10.37
C LEU A 192 -1.73 13.27 10.84
N GLY A 193 -2.90 13.17 11.50
CA GLY A 193 -3.63 14.28 12.10
C GLY A 193 -2.88 15.01 13.22
N ALA A 194 -1.92 14.35 13.88
CA ALA A 194 -1.05 14.98 14.87
C ALA A 194 0.01 15.89 14.23
N MET A 195 0.35 15.65 12.96
CA MET A 195 1.37 16.39 12.21
C MET A 195 0.76 17.44 11.27
N ILE A 196 -0.41 17.13 10.70
CA ILE A 196 -1.11 17.91 9.69
C ILE A 196 -2.59 18.05 10.09
N PRO A 197 -3.16 19.27 10.11
CA PRO A 197 -4.57 19.46 10.46
C PRO A 197 -5.50 18.63 9.55
N PRO A 198 -6.48 17.87 10.10
CA PRO A 198 -7.40 17.06 9.30
C PRO A 198 -8.18 17.84 8.24
N GLN A 199 -8.43 19.13 8.46
CA GLN A 199 -9.08 20.01 7.50
C GLN A 199 -8.23 20.20 6.24
N ALA A 200 -6.90 20.27 6.38
CA ALA A 200 -5.99 20.38 5.25
C ALA A 200 -5.93 19.07 4.45
N LEU A 201 -5.95 17.92 5.12
CA LEU A 201 -5.98 16.61 4.46
C LEU A 201 -7.21 16.45 3.55
N ARG A 202 -8.36 17.00 3.94
CA ARG A 202 -9.60 16.95 3.15
C ARG A 202 -9.60 17.83 1.90
N LEU A 203 -8.63 18.72 1.75
CA LEU A 203 -8.46 19.52 0.53
C LEU A 203 -7.72 18.74 -0.56
N LEU A 204 -7.04 17.65 -0.17
CA LEU A 204 -6.28 16.81 -1.08
C LEU A 204 -7.14 15.69 -1.64
N THR A 205 -6.84 15.31 -2.86
CA THR A 205 -7.15 13.98 -3.38
C THR A 205 -6.23 12.93 -2.75
N TRP A 206 -6.62 11.67 -2.81
CA TRP A 206 -5.78 10.58 -2.31
C TRP A 206 -4.45 10.49 -3.09
N ALA A 207 -4.46 10.81 -4.38
CA ALA A 207 -3.27 10.80 -5.24
C ALA A 207 -2.30 11.92 -4.87
N GLU A 208 -2.80 13.14 -4.63
CA GLU A 208 -1.97 14.25 -4.15
C GLU A 208 -1.38 13.96 -2.77
N LEU A 209 -2.13 13.30 -1.86
CA LEU A 209 -1.59 12.87 -0.58
C LEU A 209 -0.46 11.84 -0.77
N ASN A 210 -0.65 10.86 -1.66
CA ASN A 210 0.38 9.88 -2.00
C ASN A 210 1.62 10.59 -2.56
N GLU A 211 1.49 11.48 -3.54
CA GLU A 211 2.60 12.21 -4.14
C GLU A 211 3.36 13.10 -3.12
N LEU A 212 2.63 13.79 -2.23
CA LEU A 212 3.24 14.59 -1.18
C LEU A 212 4.02 13.77 -0.15
N THR A 213 3.76 12.47 -0.06
CA THR A 213 4.37 11.58 0.92
C THR A 213 5.46 10.69 0.30
N CYS A 214 5.19 10.11 -0.86
CA CYS A 214 6.04 9.15 -1.56
C CYS A 214 6.88 9.79 -2.68
N GLY A 215 6.56 11.03 -3.08
CA GLY A 215 7.14 11.67 -4.26
C GLY A 215 6.37 11.33 -5.54
N SER A 216 6.76 11.98 -6.63
CA SER A 216 6.21 11.63 -7.94
C SER A 216 6.81 10.30 -8.39
N PRO A 217 5.99 9.35 -8.88
CA PRO A 217 6.51 8.17 -9.54
C PRO A 217 7.08 8.52 -10.92
N GLU A 218 6.73 9.68 -11.51
CA GLU A 218 7.17 10.07 -12.85
C GLU A 218 8.64 10.46 -12.90
N VAL A 219 9.42 9.73 -13.68
CA VAL A 219 10.83 10.01 -13.98
C VAL A 219 10.93 10.71 -15.32
N ASP A 220 11.11 12.03 -15.28
CA ASP A 220 11.47 12.79 -16.47
C ASP A 220 12.93 12.52 -16.84
N VAL A 221 13.13 11.60 -17.78
CA VAL A 221 14.45 11.22 -18.30
C VAL A 221 15.20 12.42 -18.88
N SER A 222 14.48 13.38 -19.49
CA SER A 222 15.10 14.59 -20.04
C SER A 222 15.62 15.50 -18.93
N LEU A 223 14.83 15.68 -17.86
CA LEU A 223 15.24 16.43 -16.68
C LEU A 223 16.43 15.76 -15.99
N LEU A 224 16.37 14.43 -15.79
CA LEU A 224 17.45 13.64 -15.20
C LEU A 224 18.74 13.80 -16.01
N ARG A 225 18.65 13.70 -17.35
CA ARG A 225 19.76 13.90 -18.26
C ARG A 225 20.38 15.29 -18.15
N SER A 226 19.56 16.33 -18.08
CA SER A 226 20.04 17.71 -17.95
C SER A 226 20.77 18.01 -16.62
N HIS A 227 20.55 17.20 -15.58
CA HIS A 227 21.18 17.33 -14.26
C HIS A 227 22.26 16.28 -13.98
N THR A 228 22.61 15.45 -14.97
CA THR A 228 23.64 14.41 -14.81
C THR A 228 25.03 14.96 -15.10
N HIS A 229 25.96 14.83 -14.15
CA HIS A 229 27.37 15.18 -14.33
C HIS A 229 28.24 13.94 -14.51
N TYR A 230 29.08 13.93 -15.54
CA TYR A 230 30.03 12.83 -15.81
C TYR A 230 31.32 13.07 -15.01
N ALA A 231 31.45 12.36 -13.88
CA ALA A 231 32.50 12.60 -12.89
C ALA A 231 33.92 12.22 -13.36
N THR A 232 34.05 11.31 -14.32
CA THR A 232 35.34 10.76 -14.73
C THR A 232 35.92 11.58 -15.88
N ALA A 233 37.14 12.09 -15.71
CA ALA A 233 37.83 12.88 -16.73
C ALA A 233 37.93 12.12 -18.06
N GLY A 234 37.27 12.64 -19.09
CA GLY A 234 37.29 12.10 -20.45
C GLY A 234 35.96 11.51 -20.94
N TYR A 235 34.93 11.49 -20.10
CA TYR A 235 33.59 11.12 -20.54
C TYR A 235 32.72 12.34 -20.81
N ASP A 236 32.02 12.33 -21.94
CA ASP A 236 31.05 13.35 -22.31
C ASP A 236 29.79 12.75 -22.94
N GLU A 237 28.76 13.57 -23.13
CA GLU A 237 27.46 13.12 -23.64
C GLU A 237 27.54 12.49 -25.06
N SER A 238 28.65 12.69 -25.77
CA SER A 238 28.88 12.13 -27.09
C SER A 238 29.36 10.68 -27.06
N ASP A 239 29.79 10.19 -25.89
CA ASP A 239 30.29 8.84 -25.74
C ASP A 239 29.23 7.77 -26.04
N ARG A 240 29.67 6.71 -26.71
CA ARG A 240 28.80 5.62 -27.14
C ARG A 240 28.01 5.00 -25.99
N HIS A 241 28.65 4.75 -24.85
CA HIS A 241 28.01 4.08 -23.72
C HIS A 241 27.06 5.01 -22.95
N ILE A 242 27.35 6.32 -22.89
CA ILE A 242 26.42 7.33 -22.33
C ILE A 242 25.17 7.45 -23.21
N ARG A 243 25.33 7.50 -24.54
CA ARG A 243 24.21 7.47 -25.48
C ARG A 243 23.40 6.18 -25.36
N MET A 244 24.05 5.04 -25.20
CA MET A 244 23.38 3.76 -24.99
C MET A 244 22.58 3.76 -23.68
N PHE A 245 23.15 4.27 -22.60
CA PHE A 245 22.44 4.41 -21.32
C PHE A 245 21.15 5.23 -21.47
N TRP A 246 21.23 6.42 -22.06
CA TRP A 246 20.04 7.26 -22.25
C TRP A 246 19.02 6.66 -23.21
N ASN A 247 19.46 6.03 -24.31
CA ASN A 247 18.54 5.35 -25.21
C ASN A 247 17.79 4.20 -24.53
N VAL A 248 18.41 3.51 -23.57
CA VAL A 248 17.75 2.47 -22.78
C VAL A 248 16.78 3.09 -21.78
N MET A 249 17.19 4.12 -21.04
CA MET A 249 16.31 4.84 -20.11
C MET A 249 15.08 5.44 -20.83
N GLU A 250 15.25 6.00 -22.03
CA GLU A 250 14.16 6.53 -22.85
C GLU A 250 13.26 5.41 -23.44
N SER A 251 13.71 4.16 -23.42
CA SER A 251 12.94 3.00 -23.92
C SER A 251 12.07 2.34 -22.85
N PHE A 252 12.34 2.61 -21.57
CA PHE A 252 11.58 2.07 -20.45
C PHE A 252 10.25 2.81 -20.28
N THR A 253 9.25 2.07 -19.83
CA THR A 253 8.05 2.68 -19.26
C THR A 253 8.40 3.31 -17.91
N ASN A 254 7.55 4.20 -17.40
CA ASN A 254 7.81 4.86 -16.12
C ASN A 254 7.81 3.90 -14.90
N GLU A 255 7.31 2.68 -15.07
CA GLU A 255 7.31 1.62 -14.06
C GLU A 255 8.62 0.79 -14.09
N GLU A 256 9.32 0.77 -15.22
CA GLU A 256 10.59 0.04 -15.45
C GLU A 256 11.82 0.89 -15.15
#